data_AF-A0A4Z0QR82-F1
#
_entry.id   AF-A0A4Z0QR82-F1
#
_cell.length_a   1.000
_cell.length_b   1.000
_cell.length_c   1.000
_cell.angle_alpha   90.00
_cell.angle_beta   90.00
_cell.angle_gamma   90.00
#
_symmetry.space_group_name_H-M   'P 1'
#
loop_
_entity.id
_entity.type
_entity.pdbx_description
1 polymer ?
#
loop_
_entity_poly.entity_id
_entity_poly.type
_entity_poly.pdbx_seq_one_letter_code
_entity_poly.pdbx_strand_id
1 'polypeptide(L)'
;MSITLQSIGTIHTPYLSFNTPHQPLPDAPGDFWITLNPEYASALKSLDNFNYIYVLYHLDQVTPPVELLTHSPWAPELEIGLFASRSPQRPNPIGLSIVQLKEIQGNELIISGIDAYNGTPLLDIKPYIQFRDSIDDANNGWFDILPDKEHTIAHALGLKHEHAHEHSHEHHHPHEHDDVHKQTHHSDPNHNQHSHHDRPSYEDGQDKPDHRRHHVHND
;
A
#
# COMPACT_ATOMS: atom_id res chain seq x y z
N MET A 1 11.50 33.33 1.56
CA MET A 1 10.03 33.35 1.38
C MET A 1 9.51 32.01 1.84
N SER A 2 8.50 31.97 2.72
CA SER A 2 7.84 30.73 3.14
C SER A 2 6.58 30.51 2.31
N ILE A 3 6.22 29.25 2.08
CA ILE A 3 5.00 28.82 1.40
C ILE A 3 4.22 27.96 2.40
N THR A 4 2.92 28.22 2.53
CA THR A 4 2.02 27.42 3.36
C THR A 4 1.14 26.57 2.46
N LEU A 5 1.14 25.25 2.66
CA LEU A 5 0.27 24.32 1.96
C LEU A 5 -0.91 23.94 2.87
N GLN A 6 -2.05 23.66 2.26
CA GLN A 6 -3.25 23.18 2.95
C GLN A 6 -3.55 21.76 2.49
N SER A 7 -3.91 20.88 3.42
CA SER A 7 -4.36 19.54 3.06
C SER A 7 -5.71 19.61 2.34
N ILE A 8 -5.86 18.84 1.27
CA ILE A 8 -7.11 18.71 0.50
C ILE A 8 -7.85 17.41 0.80
N GLY A 9 -7.29 16.55 1.65
CA GLY A 9 -7.88 15.27 2.01
C GLY A 9 -6.95 14.40 2.85
N THR A 10 -7.26 13.11 2.91
CA THR A 10 -6.53 12.13 3.69
C THR A 10 -6.30 10.87 2.87
N ILE A 11 -5.10 10.29 2.98
CA ILE A 11 -4.74 9.00 2.38
C ILE A 11 -4.98 7.90 3.41
N HIS A 12 -5.65 6.83 2.98
CA HIS A 12 -5.97 5.68 3.80
C HIS A 12 -5.30 4.43 3.25
N THR A 13 -4.57 3.74 4.11
CA THR A 13 -3.77 2.56 3.75
C THR A 13 -3.84 1.54 4.90
N PRO A 14 -3.50 0.25 4.65
CA PRO A 14 -3.28 -0.71 5.73
C PRO A 14 -1.96 -0.45 6.48
N TYR A 15 -1.21 0.60 6.10
CA TYR A 15 0.10 0.88 6.64
C TYR A 15 0.01 1.72 7.92
N LEU A 16 0.02 1.05 9.06
CA LEU A 16 0.17 1.64 10.39
C LEU A 16 1.66 1.66 10.74
N SER A 17 2.19 2.81 11.19
CA SER A 17 3.57 3.06 11.65
C SER A 17 4.58 1.91 11.49
N PHE A 18 5.65 2.14 10.73
CA PHE A 18 6.78 1.22 10.49
C PHE A 18 6.55 0.01 9.56
N ASN A 19 5.42 -0.07 8.85
CA ASN A 19 5.14 -1.17 7.91
C ASN A 19 4.98 -0.74 6.44
N THR A 20 5.25 0.52 6.10
CA THR A 20 5.16 1.03 4.73
C THR A 20 6.32 0.50 3.90
N PRO A 21 6.09 0.06 2.64
CA PRO A 21 7.18 -0.27 1.74
C PRO A 21 8.03 0.97 1.43
N HIS A 22 9.27 0.76 1.00
CA HIS A 22 10.16 1.87 0.61
C HIS A 22 9.67 2.63 -0.63
N GLN A 23 8.90 1.98 -1.51
CA GLN A 23 8.28 2.54 -2.72
C GLN A 23 6.93 1.82 -2.97
N PRO A 24 6.00 2.39 -3.78
CA PRO A 24 4.70 1.78 -4.02
C PRO A 24 4.82 0.42 -4.72
N LEU A 25 4.00 -0.54 -4.29
CA LEU A 25 3.86 -1.85 -4.94
C LEU A 25 2.51 -1.91 -5.67
N PRO A 26 2.47 -2.16 -7.00
CA PRO A 26 1.22 -2.19 -7.77
C PRO A 26 0.17 -3.15 -7.20
N ASP A 27 0.62 -4.36 -6.84
CA ASP A 27 -0.22 -5.44 -6.32
C ASP A 27 -0.17 -5.54 -4.78
N ALA A 28 0.01 -4.40 -4.11
CA ALA A 28 0.05 -4.36 -2.65
C ALA A 28 -1.26 -4.96 -2.05
N PRO A 29 -1.16 -5.89 -1.09
CA PRO A 29 -2.35 -6.43 -0.43
C PRO A 29 -3.01 -5.37 0.46
N GLY A 30 -4.34 -5.41 0.51
CA GLY A 30 -5.17 -4.53 1.35
C GLY A 30 -5.88 -3.43 0.58
N ASP A 31 -6.64 -2.63 1.33
CA ASP A 31 -7.49 -1.57 0.79
C ASP A 31 -6.77 -0.21 0.85
N PHE A 32 -6.75 0.48 -0.28
CA PHE A 32 -6.12 1.79 -0.45
C PHE A 32 -7.13 2.76 -1.04
N TRP A 33 -7.36 3.86 -0.34
CA TRP A 33 -8.25 4.92 -0.84
C TRP A 33 -7.82 6.30 -0.36
N ILE A 34 -8.37 7.31 -1.01
CA ILE A 34 -8.15 8.71 -0.67
C ILE A 34 -9.52 9.34 -0.44
N THR A 35 -9.71 10.04 0.68
CA THR A 35 -10.91 10.81 0.96
C THR A 35 -10.59 12.30 0.84
N LEU A 36 -11.17 12.99 -0.15
CA LEU A 36 -11.05 14.45 -0.28
C LEU A 36 -11.92 15.15 0.75
N ASN A 37 -11.52 16.35 1.19
CA ASN A 37 -12.44 17.20 1.92
C ASN A 37 -13.65 17.53 1.01
N PRO A 38 -14.89 17.57 1.54
CA PRO A 38 -16.10 17.73 0.74
C PRO A 38 -16.10 18.94 -0.20
N GLU A 39 -15.47 20.05 0.19
CA GLU A 39 -15.36 21.27 -0.62
C GLU A 39 -14.59 21.08 -1.93
N TYR A 40 -13.71 20.07 -2.01
CA TYR A 40 -12.91 19.77 -3.20
C TYR A 40 -13.52 18.68 -4.08
N ALA A 41 -14.58 18.00 -3.66
CA ALA A 41 -15.15 16.86 -4.38
C ALA A 41 -15.52 17.16 -5.84
N SER A 42 -16.03 18.36 -6.12
CA SER A 42 -16.39 18.78 -7.48
C SER A 42 -15.21 18.85 -8.45
N ALA A 43 -13.96 18.95 -7.94
CA ALA A 43 -12.75 18.97 -8.74
C ALA A 43 -12.39 17.60 -9.35
N LEU A 44 -13.01 16.51 -8.88
CA LEU A 44 -12.80 15.15 -9.42
C LEU A 44 -13.50 14.91 -10.77
N LYS A 45 -14.31 15.86 -11.24
CA LYS A 45 -15.06 15.72 -12.49
C LYS A 45 -14.13 15.37 -13.66
N SER A 46 -14.42 14.25 -14.33
CA SER A 46 -13.68 13.71 -15.49
C SER A 46 -12.32 13.08 -15.16
N LEU A 47 -11.93 12.97 -13.88
CA LEU A 47 -10.68 12.31 -13.47
C LEU A 47 -10.75 10.79 -13.71
N ASP A 48 -11.95 10.22 -13.71
CA ASP A 48 -12.27 8.83 -14.06
C ASP A 48 -11.93 8.45 -15.52
N ASN A 49 -11.60 9.42 -16.37
CA ASN A 49 -11.07 9.17 -17.71
C ASN A 49 -9.57 8.82 -17.73
N PHE A 50 -8.89 8.83 -16.58
CA PHE A 50 -7.46 8.50 -16.46
C PHE A 50 -7.27 7.23 -15.65
N ASN A 51 -6.41 6.32 -16.13
CA ASN A 51 -6.08 5.09 -15.39
C ASN A 51 -5.06 5.32 -14.28
N TYR A 52 -4.25 6.37 -14.38
CA TYR A 52 -3.18 6.67 -13.43
C TYR A 52 -3.22 8.14 -13.03
N ILE A 53 -2.88 8.41 -11.78
CA ILE A 53 -2.80 9.76 -11.22
C ILE A 53 -1.50 9.92 -10.43
N TYR A 54 -0.96 11.13 -10.45
CA TYR A 54 -0.03 11.60 -9.44
C TYR A 54 -0.77 11.93 -8.16
N VAL A 55 -0.21 11.51 -7.03
CA VAL A 55 -0.66 11.83 -5.69
C VAL A 55 0.51 12.50 -4.97
N LEU A 56 0.32 13.75 -4.55
CA LEU A 56 1.29 14.49 -3.76
C LEU A 56 0.78 14.59 -2.33
N TYR A 57 1.64 14.33 -1.36
CA TYR A 57 1.26 14.25 0.05
C TYR A 57 2.36 14.77 0.97
N HIS A 58 1.97 15.17 2.18
CA HIS A 58 2.90 15.66 3.18
C HIS A 58 3.36 14.51 4.07
N LEU A 59 4.67 14.25 4.11
CA LEU A 59 5.28 13.27 5.00
C LEU A 59 5.41 13.88 6.40
N ASP A 60 4.28 13.95 7.09
CA ASP A 60 4.07 14.69 8.34
C ASP A 60 4.82 14.13 9.57
N GLN A 61 5.43 12.94 9.44
CA GLN A 61 6.28 12.33 10.47
C GLN A 61 7.76 12.73 10.36
N VAL A 62 8.15 13.46 9.31
CA VAL A 62 9.53 13.92 9.14
C VAL A 62 9.86 15.01 10.17
N THR A 63 10.90 14.78 10.98
CA THR A 63 11.30 15.70 12.05
C THR A 63 12.72 16.23 11.82
N PRO A 64 13.01 17.53 12.04
CA PRO A 64 14.37 18.06 11.93
C PRO A 64 15.35 17.42 12.94
N PRO A 65 16.67 17.43 12.66
CA PRO A 65 17.34 18.08 11.53
C PRO A 65 17.24 17.25 10.23
N VAL A 66 17.35 17.94 9.10
CA VAL A 66 17.47 17.30 7.78
C VAL A 66 18.92 17.31 7.35
N GLU A 67 19.45 16.15 7.00
CA GLU A 67 20.80 16.00 6.47
C GLU A 67 20.81 16.15 4.94
N LEU A 68 21.86 16.77 4.39
CA LEU A 68 21.99 16.98 2.94
C LEU A 68 22.62 15.79 2.22
N LEU A 69 23.14 14.83 2.98
CA LEU A 69 23.72 13.57 2.53
C LEU A 69 22.90 12.44 3.17
N THR A 70 22.78 11.31 2.48
CA THR A 70 21.97 10.18 2.93
C THR A 70 22.46 8.88 2.32
N HIS A 71 22.01 7.76 2.87
CA HIS A 71 22.26 6.43 2.36
C HIS A 71 20.94 5.81 1.91
N SER A 72 20.93 5.16 0.75
CA SER A 72 19.74 4.44 0.28
C SER A 72 19.59 3.13 1.06
N PRO A 73 18.36 2.69 1.40
CA PRO A 73 18.12 1.34 1.92
C PRO A 73 18.68 0.24 0.99
N TRP A 74 18.78 0.53 -0.30
CA TRP A 74 19.27 -0.39 -1.34
C TRP A 74 20.79 -0.39 -1.50
N ALA A 75 21.48 0.61 -0.98
CA ALA A 75 22.94 0.72 -1.01
C ALA A 75 23.44 1.42 0.26
N PRO A 76 23.41 0.76 1.44
CA PRO A 76 23.73 1.38 2.72
C PRO A 76 25.16 1.91 2.80
N GLU A 77 26.10 1.33 2.04
CA GLU A 77 27.51 1.75 2.02
C GLU A 77 27.77 2.97 1.10
N LEU A 78 26.80 3.36 0.27
CA LEU A 78 26.95 4.46 -0.68
C LEU A 78 26.28 5.74 -0.15
N GLU A 79 27.09 6.72 0.25
CA GLU A 79 26.61 8.05 0.59
C GLU A 79 26.31 8.85 -0.69
N ILE A 80 25.09 9.40 -0.77
CA ILE A 80 24.63 10.21 -1.89
C ILE A 80 24.05 11.53 -1.39
N GLY A 81 24.02 12.53 -2.27
CA GLY A 81 23.28 13.77 -1.99
C GLY A 81 21.79 13.48 -1.82
N LEU A 82 21.13 14.14 -0.86
CA LEU A 82 19.71 13.95 -0.56
C LEU A 82 18.83 14.03 -1.81
N PHE A 83 19.13 14.97 -2.72
CA PHE A 83 18.37 15.16 -3.96
C PHE A 83 18.65 14.12 -5.05
N ALA A 84 19.70 13.32 -4.91
CA ALA A 84 19.92 12.11 -5.70
C ALA A 84 19.20 10.87 -5.12
N SER A 85 18.43 11.05 -4.04
CA SER A 85 17.64 10.00 -3.39
C SER A 85 16.14 10.32 -3.41
N ARG A 86 15.32 9.35 -2.98
CA ARG A 86 13.91 9.51 -2.62
C ARG A 86 13.65 9.44 -1.11
N SER A 87 14.67 9.70 -0.28
CA SER A 87 14.51 9.70 1.18
C SER A 87 13.38 10.66 1.61
N PRO A 88 12.53 10.28 2.59
CA PRO A 88 11.48 11.17 3.11
C PRO A 88 12.07 12.35 3.90
N GLN A 89 13.27 12.21 4.48
CA GLN A 89 13.93 13.19 5.33
C GLN A 89 14.45 14.39 4.51
N ARG A 90 13.56 15.31 4.10
CA ARG A 90 13.86 16.41 3.18
C ARG A 90 13.43 17.78 3.70
N PRO A 91 14.00 18.89 3.19
CA PRO A 91 13.63 20.24 3.63
C PRO A 91 12.15 20.55 3.42
N ASN A 92 11.56 20.04 2.33
CA ASN A 92 10.13 20.03 2.08
C ASN A 92 9.70 18.56 1.98
N PRO A 93 9.11 17.97 3.04
CA PRO A 93 8.80 16.55 3.10
C PRO A 93 7.53 16.26 2.28
N ILE A 94 7.67 16.28 0.95
CA ILE A 94 6.61 16.02 -0.02
C ILE A 94 6.86 14.65 -0.64
N GLY A 95 5.91 13.74 -0.44
CA GLY A 95 5.83 12.47 -1.16
C GLY A 95 5.20 12.65 -2.54
N LEU A 96 5.60 11.80 -3.47
CA LEU A 96 5.09 11.75 -4.83
C LEU A 96 4.93 10.30 -5.24
N SER A 97 3.71 9.91 -5.54
CA SER A 97 3.39 8.56 -6.03
C SER A 97 2.60 8.62 -7.32
N ILE A 98 2.82 7.65 -8.20
CA ILE A 98 1.92 7.34 -9.32
C ILE A 98 1.13 6.11 -8.90
N VAL A 99 -0.20 6.23 -8.87
CA VAL A 99 -1.10 5.13 -8.50
C VAL A 99 -2.13 4.91 -9.59
N GLN A 100 -2.60 3.68 -9.72
CA GLN A 100 -3.74 3.37 -10.56
C GLN A 100 -5.01 3.90 -9.88
N LEU A 101 -5.82 4.65 -10.62
CA LEU A 101 -7.16 5.03 -10.21
C LEU A 101 -8.12 3.92 -10.60
N LYS A 102 -8.70 3.24 -9.60
CA LYS A 102 -9.61 2.11 -9.81
C LYS A 102 -11.06 2.57 -9.90
N GLU A 103 -11.44 3.49 -9.02
CA GLU A 103 -12.83 3.97 -8.94
C GLU A 103 -12.90 5.34 -8.25
N ILE A 104 -13.96 6.11 -8.52
CA ILE A 104 -14.33 7.32 -7.77
C ILE A 104 -15.77 7.14 -7.25
N GLN A 105 -15.96 7.30 -5.93
CA GLN A 105 -17.25 7.24 -5.27
C GLN A 105 -17.46 8.51 -4.44
N GLY A 106 -18.24 9.47 -4.95
CA GLY A 106 -18.44 10.75 -4.27
C GLY A 106 -17.14 11.55 -4.14
N ASN A 107 -16.63 11.71 -2.92
CA ASN A 107 -15.35 12.36 -2.62
C ASN A 107 -14.22 11.35 -2.32
N GLU A 108 -14.43 10.07 -2.57
CA GLU A 108 -13.45 9.01 -2.34
C GLU A 108 -12.89 8.46 -3.65
N LEU A 109 -11.59 8.19 -3.68
CA LEU A 109 -10.88 7.57 -4.79
C LEU A 109 -10.29 6.24 -4.33
N ILE A 110 -10.70 5.14 -4.95
CA ILE A 110 -10.13 3.82 -4.72
C ILE A 110 -8.89 3.68 -5.62
N ILE A 111 -7.75 3.30 -5.05
CA ILE A 111 -6.45 3.33 -5.76
C ILE A 111 -5.67 2.00 -5.63
N SER A 112 -4.60 1.85 -6.41
CA SER A 112 -3.57 0.84 -6.16
C SER A 112 -2.75 1.15 -4.90
N GLY A 113 -1.83 0.25 -4.54
CA GLY A 113 -0.90 0.48 -3.44
C GLY A 113 -0.13 1.80 -3.58
N ILE A 114 0.09 2.47 -2.44
CA ILE A 114 0.84 3.72 -2.28
C ILE A 114 1.75 3.63 -1.06
N ASP A 115 2.94 4.22 -1.10
CA ASP A 115 3.93 4.20 -0.01
C ASP A 115 3.70 5.31 1.05
N ALA A 116 2.47 5.44 1.53
CA ALA A 116 2.08 6.41 2.55
C ALA A 116 1.48 5.75 3.80
N TYR A 117 1.69 6.36 4.97
CA TYR A 117 1.03 5.92 6.20
C TYR A 117 -0.47 6.19 6.14
N ASN A 118 -1.25 5.39 6.86
CA ASN A 118 -2.65 5.69 7.07
C ASN A 118 -2.81 7.05 7.78
N GLY A 119 -3.67 7.90 7.26
CA GLY A 119 -3.89 9.26 7.79
C GLY A 119 -2.95 10.31 7.20
N THR A 120 -2.04 9.95 6.28
CA THR A 120 -1.13 10.90 5.64
C THR A 120 -1.92 12.03 4.93
N PRO A 121 -1.59 13.32 5.18
CA PRO A 121 -2.26 14.45 4.56
C PRO A 121 -2.03 14.53 3.04
N LEU A 122 -3.12 14.64 2.28
CA LEU A 122 -3.07 14.82 0.83
C LEU A 122 -2.86 16.29 0.47
N LEU A 123 -1.92 16.57 -0.44
CA LEU A 123 -1.65 17.92 -0.92
C LEU A 123 -2.24 18.18 -2.31
N ASP A 124 -2.15 17.23 -3.23
CA ASP A 124 -2.60 17.43 -4.61
C ASP A 124 -2.82 16.13 -5.38
N ILE A 125 -3.65 16.19 -6.42
CA ILE A 125 -3.90 15.09 -7.37
C ILE A 125 -3.77 15.64 -8.80
N LYS A 126 -3.04 14.94 -9.66
CA LYS A 126 -2.93 15.30 -11.09
C LYS A 126 -3.10 14.07 -11.97
N PRO A 127 -3.70 14.18 -13.17
CA PRO A 127 -3.69 13.05 -14.11
C PRO A 127 -2.27 12.72 -14.54
N TYR A 128 -1.95 11.42 -14.64
CA TYR A 128 -0.75 10.96 -15.33
C TYR A 128 -1.07 10.81 -16.83
N ILE A 129 -0.34 11.53 -17.66
CA ILE A 129 -0.57 11.63 -19.10
C ILE A 129 0.55 10.89 -19.83
N GLN A 130 0.25 9.69 -20.35
CA GLN A 130 1.23 8.78 -20.95
C GLN A 130 2.22 9.47 -21.91
N PHE A 131 1.72 10.21 -22.91
CA PHE A 131 2.59 10.82 -23.93
C PHE A 131 3.44 11.99 -23.42
N ARG A 132 3.15 12.49 -22.21
CA ARG A 132 3.81 13.65 -21.61
C ARG A 132 4.75 13.26 -20.48
N ASP A 133 4.34 12.27 -19.70
CA ASP A 133 4.97 11.91 -18.43
C ASP A 133 5.82 10.62 -18.54
N SER A 134 5.75 9.91 -19.66
CA SER A 134 6.63 8.79 -19.98
C SER A 134 7.88 9.31 -20.71
N ILE A 135 9.05 9.10 -20.10
CA ILE A 135 10.36 9.51 -20.61
C ILE A 135 11.15 8.24 -20.90
N ASP A 136 11.43 7.98 -22.17
CA ASP A 136 12.01 6.72 -22.66
C ASP A 136 13.53 6.63 -22.49
N ASP A 137 14.23 7.78 -22.41
CA ASP A 137 15.69 7.86 -22.22
C ASP A 137 16.12 8.04 -20.75
N ALA A 138 15.21 7.83 -19.79
CA ALA A 138 15.53 7.87 -18.37
C ALA A 138 16.58 6.80 -17.98
N ASN A 139 17.56 7.18 -17.15
CA ASN A 139 18.55 6.26 -16.57
C ASN A 139 18.32 6.05 -15.06
N ASN A 140 19.04 5.09 -14.45
CA ASN A 140 18.88 4.78 -13.03
C ASN A 140 19.90 5.52 -12.13
N GLY A 141 20.74 6.38 -12.70
CA GLY A 141 21.77 7.13 -11.98
C GLY A 141 22.76 6.22 -11.27
N TRP A 142 22.95 6.44 -9.97
CA TRP A 142 23.91 5.67 -9.15
C TRP A 142 23.51 4.20 -8.94
N PHE A 143 22.28 3.78 -9.27
CA PHE A 143 21.96 2.35 -9.29
C PHE A 143 22.76 1.60 -10.36
N ASP A 144 23.08 2.25 -11.49
CA ASP A 144 23.76 1.61 -12.62
C ASP A 144 25.22 1.24 -12.29
N ILE A 145 25.79 1.80 -11.22
CA ILE A 145 27.16 1.52 -10.75
C ILE A 145 27.22 0.47 -9.63
N LEU A 146 26.08 -0.01 -9.14
CA LEU A 146 26.05 -1.03 -8.09
C LEU A 146 26.57 -2.37 -8.62
N PRO A 147 27.41 -3.10 -7.85
CA PRO A 147 27.99 -4.36 -8.29
C PRO A 147 26.94 -5.45 -8.59
N ASP A 148 25.81 -5.44 -7.86
CA ASP A 148 24.69 -6.38 -8.03
C ASP A 148 23.40 -5.67 -8.44
N LYS A 149 23.49 -4.68 -9.33
CA LYS A 149 22.36 -3.81 -9.67
C LYS A 149 21.11 -4.57 -10.13
N GLU A 150 21.23 -5.64 -10.90
CA GLU A 150 20.08 -6.41 -11.37
C GLU A 150 19.33 -7.04 -10.20
N HIS A 151 20.06 -7.54 -9.20
CA HIS A 151 19.52 -8.09 -7.96
C HIS A 151 18.87 -7.00 -7.10
N THR A 152 19.55 -5.87 -6.91
CA THR A 152 19.02 -4.72 -6.16
C THR A 152 17.76 -4.16 -6.80
N ILE A 153 17.72 -4.04 -8.13
CA ILE A 153 16.55 -3.57 -8.87
C ILE A 153 15.40 -4.56 -8.74
N ALA A 154 15.67 -5.87 -8.79
CA ALA A 154 14.63 -6.88 -8.58
C ALA A 154 13.99 -6.76 -7.20
N HIS A 155 14.78 -6.57 -6.15
CA HIS A 155 14.26 -6.27 -4.81
C HIS A 155 13.48 -4.96 -4.75
N ALA A 156 14.00 -3.88 -5.34
CA ALA A 156 13.35 -2.57 -5.36
C ALA A 156 11.99 -2.59 -6.07
N LEU A 157 11.83 -3.46 -7.06
CA LEU A 157 10.59 -3.65 -7.82
C LEU A 157 9.69 -4.74 -7.23
N GLY A 158 10.10 -5.42 -6.16
CA GLY A 158 9.35 -6.56 -5.58
C GLY A 158 9.26 -7.78 -6.51
N LEU A 159 10.21 -7.94 -7.43
CA LEU A 159 10.25 -9.04 -8.40
C LEU A 159 10.86 -10.30 -7.78
N LYS A 160 10.21 -11.46 -8.04
CA LYS A 160 10.77 -12.77 -7.70
C LYS A 160 12.05 -13.03 -8.51
N HIS A 161 13.12 -13.45 -7.85
CA HIS A 161 14.40 -13.80 -8.47
C HIS A 161 15.17 -14.78 -7.57
N GLU A 162 16.21 -15.43 -8.10
CA GLU A 162 17.01 -16.41 -7.35
C GLU A 162 18.15 -15.73 -6.59
N HIS A 163 18.43 -16.21 -5.38
CA HIS A 163 19.63 -15.83 -4.62
C HIS A 163 20.74 -16.83 -4.93
N ALA A 164 21.86 -16.38 -5.51
CA ALA A 164 23.07 -17.19 -5.53
C ALA A 164 23.62 -17.27 -4.10
N HIS A 165 23.75 -18.48 -3.56
CA HIS A 165 24.26 -18.70 -2.21
C HIS A 165 25.67 -18.12 -2.03
N GLU A 166 25.78 -17.06 -1.21
CA GLU A 166 26.89 -16.64 -0.33
C GLU A 166 26.94 -15.11 -0.20
N HIS A 167 25.93 -14.49 0.40
CA HIS A 167 26.09 -13.18 0.99
C HIS A 167 25.46 -13.17 2.38
N SER A 168 26.32 -13.09 3.40
CA SER A 168 25.94 -12.82 4.78
C SER A 168 25.49 -11.36 4.90
N HIS A 169 24.28 -11.06 4.43
CA HIS A 169 23.59 -9.83 4.79
C HIS A 169 22.42 -10.22 5.69
N GLU A 170 22.51 -9.87 6.96
CA GLU A 170 21.41 -9.93 7.91
C GLU A 170 20.32 -8.92 7.48
N HIS A 171 19.56 -9.26 6.46
CA HIS A 171 18.31 -8.58 6.17
C HIS A 171 17.27 -9.09 7.17
N HIS A 172 16.89 -8.23 8.13
CA HIS A 172 15.67 -8.38 8.91
C HIS A 172 14.45 -8.13 8.00
N HIS A 173 14.21 -9.04 7.05
CA HIS A 173 12.96 -9.15 6.33
C HIS A 173 12.37 -10.53 6.60
N PRO A 174 11.18 -10.64 7.23
CA PRO A 174 10.51 -11.92 7.32
C PRO A 174 10.04 -12.31 5.91
N HIS A 175 10.80 -13.20 5.27
CA HIS A 175 10.40 -13.86 4.04
C HIS A 175 9.50 -15.04 4.42
N GLU A 176 8.18 -14.87 4.40
CA GLU A 176 7.26 -16.01 4.33
C GLU A 176 7.32 -16.59 2.92
N HIS A 177 8.15 -17.64 2.77
CA HIS A 177 8.04 -18.55 1.64
C HIS A 177 6.90 -19.53 1.94
N ASP A 178 5.73 -19.29 1.33
CA ASP A 178 4.68 -20.30 1.23
C ASP A 178 5.17 -21.44 0.31
N ASP A 179 5.96 -22.35 0.88
CA ASP A 179 6.27 -23.64 0.25
C ASP A 179 5.06 -24.57 0.41
N VAL A 180 4.13 -24.46 -0.54
CA VAL A 180 3.10 -25.47 -0.76
C VAL A 180 3.79 -26.73 -1.29
N HIS A 181 4.23 -27.60 -0.38
CA HIS A 181 4.68 -28.94 -0.71
C HIS A 181 3.52 -29.75 -1.30
N LYS A 182 3.53 -29.88 -2.64
CA LYS A 182 2.91 -31.01 -3.33
C LYS A 182 3.64 -32.29 -2.93
N GLN A 183 2.96 -33.20 -2.24
CA GLN A 183 3.32 -34.61 -2.25
C GLN A 183 2.13 -35.44 -2.75
N THR A 184 2.36 -36.08 -3.88
CA THR A 184 1.51 -37.07 -4.53
C THR A 184 1.65 -38.44 -3.87
N HIS A 185 0.49 -39.05 -3.57
CA HIS A 185 0.15 -40.47 -3.51
C HIS A 185 1.22 -41.54 -3.18
N HIS A 186 0.99 -42.26 -2.09
CA HIS A 186 1.08 -43.72 -2.08
C HIS A 186 -0.13 -44.34 -1.35
N SER A 187 -0.75 -45.29 -2.03
CA SER A 187 -1.87 -46.13 -1.59
C SER A 187 -1.39 -47.37 -0.82
N ASP A 188 -2.07 -47.74 0.26
CA ASP A 188 -2.53 -49.12 0.48
C ASP A 188 -3.64 -49.21 1.58
N PRO A 189 -4.52 -50.24 1.55
CA PRO A 189 -5.81 -50.29 2.23
C PRO A 189 -5.78 -51.09 3.55
N ASN A 190 -6.97 -51.19 4.18
CA ASN A 190 -7.34 -51.92 5.41
C ASN A 190 -7.19 -51.19 6.74
N HIS A 191 -8.30 -50.60 7.23
CA HIS A 191 -8.96 -51.21 8.39
C HIS A 191 -10.44 -50.83 8.47
N ASN A 192 -11.27 -51.86 8.55
CA ASN A 192 -12.70 -51.82 8.78
C ASN A 192 -12.94 -51.87 10.29
N GLN A 193 -13.81 -51.02 10.86
CA GLN A 193 -14.66 -51.42 11.98
C GLN A 193 -15.83 -50.45 12.23
N HIS A 194 -16.99 -51.07 12.39
CA HIS A 194 -18.34 -50.56 12.65
C HIS A 194 -18.55 -49.93 14.03
N SER A 195 -19.43 -48.93 14.10
CA SER A 195 -20.64 -48.86 14.98
C SER A 195 -21.34 -47.51 14.73
N HIS A 196 -22.55 -47.43 14.16
CA HIS A 196 -23.90 -47.64 14.72
C HIS A 196 -24.31 -46.79 15.94
N HIS A 197 -25.45 -46.09 15.76
CA HIS A 197 -26.40 -45.52 16.74
C HIS A 197 -25.98 -44.19 17.43
N ASP A 198 -26.82 -43.18 17.63
CA ASP A 198 -28.25 -42.96 17.39
C ASP A 198 -28.54 -41.45 17.45
N ARG A 199 -29.51 -40.96 16.67
CA ARG A 199 -30.24 -39.71 16.95
C ARG A 199 -31.37 -40.02 17.94
N PRO A 200 -31.84 -39.02 18.69
CA PRO A 200 -33.19 -38.59 18.40
C PRO A 200 -33.39 -37.07 18.37
N SER A 201 -34.37 -36.73 17.54
CA SER A 201 -35.12 -35.49 17.37
C SER A 201 -35.88 -35.05 18.63
N TYR A 202 -36.13 -33.74 18.77
CA TYR A 202 -37.46 -33.19 19.09
C TYR A 202 -37.55 -31.73 18.62
N GLU A 203 -38.57 -31.48 17.79
CA GLU A 203 -39.25 -30.20 17.52
C GLU A 203 -39.99 -29.76 18.81
N ASP A 204 -40.68 -28.64 19.00
CA ASP A 204 -41.23 -27.53 18.21
C ASP A 204 -41.68 -26.49 19.29
N GLY A 205 -41.95 -25.24 18.93
CA GLY A 205 -42.61 -24.33 19.88
C GLY A 205 -42.48 -22.84 19.59
N GLN A 206 -43.32 -22.37 18.67
CA GLN A 206 -43.64 -20.98 18.39
C GLN A 206 -44.24 -20.25 19.61
N ASP A 207 -43.94 -18.96 19.78
CA ASP A 207 -44.98 -17.92 19.83
C ASP A 207 -44.39 -16.48 19.80
N LYS A 208 -44.96 -15.64 18.93
CA LYS A 208 -44.91 -14.16 18.92
C LYS A 208 -46.29 -13.67 19.44
N PRO A 209 -46.65 -12.38 19.34
CA PRO A 209 -46.10 -11.14 19.91
C PRO A 209 -47.18 -10.44 20.80
N ASP A 210 -46.88 -9.34 21.51
CA ASP A 210 -47.82 -8.19 21.61
C ASP A 210 -47.19 -6.95 22.31
N HIS A 211 -47.89 -5.83 22.12
CA HIS A 211 -47.62 -4.40 22.13
C HIS A 211 -47.36 -3.71 23.49
N ARG A 212 -46.75 -2.52 23.44
CA ARG A 212 -47.46 -1.24 23.73
C ARG A 212 -46.66 0.02 23.37
N ARG A 213 -47.40 0.96 22.75
CA ARG A 213 -47.07 2.36 22.44
C ARG A 213 -47.27 3.26 23.67
N HIS A 214 -46.59 4.41 23.72
CA HIS A 214 -47.09 5.76 24.13
C HIS A 214 -46.00 6.81 23.78
N HIS A 215 -46.22 7.71 22.80
CA HIS A 215 -46.73 9.11 22.88
C HIS A 215 -45.73 10.16 23.43
N VAL A 216 -45.08 10.99 22.57
CA VAL A 216 -45.37 12.39 22.13
C VAL A 216 -45.28 13.51 23.20
N HIS A 217 -44.29 14.42 23.08
CA HIS A 217 -44.33 15.92 23.04
C HIS A 217 -42.89 16.49 23.18
N ASN A 218 -42.35 17.28 22.24
CA ASN A 218 -42.36 18.76 22.16
C ASN A 218 -42.13 19.47 23.52
N ASP A 219 -40.94 20.02 23.76
CA ASP A 219 -40.47 21.38 23.42
C ASP A 219 -38.94 21.45 23.53
#